data_AF-A0A8X8XRQ7-F1
#
_entry.id   AF-A0A8X8XRQ7-F1
#
_cell.length_a   1.000
_cell.length_b   1.000
_cell.length_c   1.000
_cell.angle_alpha   90.00
_cell.angle_beta   90.00
_cell.angle_gamma   90.00
#
_symmetry.space_group_name_H-M   'P 1'
#
loop_
_entity.id
_entity.type
_entity.pdbx_description
1 polymer ?
#
loop_
_entity_poly.entity_id
_entity_poly.type
_entity_poly.pdbx_seq_one_letter_code
_entity_poly.pdbx_strand_id
1 'polypeptide(L)'
;MQRDTNPLVLSRVIGDVIDPFTPTTDLRVYIDGRILCNGYRLRPSQIVSRPRVEIGGQDFRTLHTLVLVDADSPSPGNPYNREYLHWLVIDIPGGMGPDFGNEVVEYEAPQPSLGIHRLVMVVFRQPRRQMLIAPEWRNNFNTRQLSQVYNLGEPVAAFFYNCHRENGTGGRRA
;
A
#
# COMPACT_ATOMS: atom_id res chain seq x y z
N MET A 1 24.86 14.97 -12.60
CA MET A 1 23.68 15.26 -11.76
C MET A 1 22.76 14.06 -11.84
N GLN A 2 22.79 13.19 -10.83
CA GLN A 2 21.86 12.08 -10.72
C GLN A 2 20.48 12.71 -10.49
N ARG A 3 19.55 12.58 -11.44
CA ARG A 3 18.16 13.02 -11.20
C ARG A 3 17.63 12.09 -10.11
N ASP A 4 17.41 12.61 -8.91
CA ASP A 4 16.68 11.91 -7.85
C ASP A 4 15.23 11.73 -8.29
N THR A 5 15.02 10.76 -9.17
CA THR A 5 13.69 10.42 -9.68
C THR A 5 12.93 9.65 -8.62
N ASN A 6 11.84 10.24 -8.13
CA ASN A 6 10.94 9.64 -7.15
C ASN A 6 10.52 8.23 -7.59
N PRO A 7 10.81 7.17 -6.81
CA PRO A 7 10.53 5.79 -7.20
C PRO A 7 9.03 5.53 -7.42
N LEU A 8 8.14 6.27 -6.74
CA LEU A 8 6.69 6.16 -6.92
C LEU A 8 6.24 6.68 -8.29
N VAL A 9 6.95 7.66 -8.86
CA VAL A 9 6.68 8.17 -10.22
C VAL A 9 7.22 7.19 -11.26
N LEU A 10 8.45 6.71 -11.06
CA LEU A 10 9.08 5.74 -11.98
C LEU A 10 8.27 4.44 -12.09
N SER A 11 7.69 3.98 -10.98
CA SER A 11 6.86 2.78 -10.93
C SER A 11 5.42 3.02 -11.35
N ARG A 12 5.05 4.27 -11.70
CA ARG A 12 3.67 4.72 -11.99
C ARG A 12 2.68 4.55 -10.85
N VAL A 13 3.13 4.29 -9.62
CA VAL A 13 2.24 4.30 -8.44
C VAL A 13 1.56 5.67 -8.30
N ILE A 14 2.36 6.74 -8.38
CA ILE A 14 1.83 8.06 -8.69
C ILE A 14 1.41 8.05 -10.16
N GLY A 15 0.14 8.32 -10.42
CA GLY A 15 -0.50 8.18 -11.71
C GLY A 15 -1.51 7.03 -11.72
N ASP A 16 -1.09 5.79 -11.45
CA ASP A 16 -2.00 4.65 -11.46
C ASP A 16 -2.93 4.62 -10.25
N VAL A 17 -2.38 4.77 -9.04
CA VAL A 17 -3.11 4.52 -7.77
C VAL A 17 -3.41 5.83 -7.04
N ILE A 18 -2.43 6.72 -6.97
CA ILE A 18 -2.51 7.98 -6.23
C ILE A 18 -2.08 9.16 -7.09
N ASP A 19 -2.54 10.35 -6.71
CA ASP A 19 -2.10 11.60 -7.33
C ASP A 19 -0.75 12.05 -6.73
N PRO A 20 -0.02 12.95 -7.41
CA PRO A 20 1.19 13.54 -6.85
C PRO A 20 0.90 14.19 -5.50
N PHE A 21 1.76 13.95 -4.53
CA PHE A 21 1.62 14.48 -3.16
C PHE A 21 3.00 14.80 -2.59
N THR A 22 3.02 15.57 -1.51
CA THR A 22 4.25 15.82 -0.73
C THR A 22 4.22 14.94 0.53
N PRO A 23 5.15 13.98 0.70
CA PRO A 23 5.21 13.18 1.92
C PRO A 23 5.40 14.07 3.15
N THR A 24 4.56 13.86 4.16
CA THR A 24 4.61 14.62 5.43
C THR A 24 4.86 13.72 6.64
N THR A 25 4.83 12.40 6.45
CA THR A 25 5.04 11.40 7.49
C THR A 25 5.98 10.29 6.99
N ASP A 26 6.89 9.84 7.87
CA ASP A 26 7.71 8.66 7.61
C ASP A 26 6.86 7.39 7.60
N LEU A 27 7.08 6.51 6.62
CA LEU A 27 6.47 5.19 6.56
C LEU A 27 7.57 4.14 6.49
N ARG A 28 7.63 3.24 7.48
CA ARG A 28 8.61 2.14 7.51
C ARG A 28 7.88 0.82 7.46
N VAL A 29 8.27 -0.01 6.50
CA VAL A 29 7.68 -1.33 6.27
C VAL A 29 8.75 -2.38 6.50
N TYR A 30 8.44 -3.38 7.31
CA TYR A 30 9.36 -4.44 7.70
C TYR A 30 8.82 -5.82 7.33
N ILE A 31 9.73 -6.66 6.81
CA ILE A 31 9.54 -8.10 6.63
C ILE A 31 10.73 -8.80 7.28
N ASP A 32 10.45 -9.82 8.11
CA ASP A 32 11.48 -10.58 8.84
C ASP A 32 12.50 -9.70 9.59
N GLY A 33 12.03 -8.59 10.18
CA GLY A 33 12.85 -7.62 10.91
C GLY A 33 13.70 -6.68 10.04
N ARG A 34 13.60 -6.76 8.70
CA ARG A 34 14.33 -5.89 7.77
C ARG A 34 13.43 -4.79 7.22
N ILE A 35 13.91 -3.55 7.26
CA ILE A 35 13.24 -2.43 6.61
C ILE A 35 13.36 -2.56 5.09
N LEU A 36 12.27 -2.33 4.37
CA LEU A 36 12.22 -2.41 2.92
C LEU A 36 12.36 -1.03 2.26
N CYS A 37 12.79 -1.03 1.00
CA CYS A 37 12.80 0.14 0.13
C CYS A 37 11.76 0.01 -0.98
N ASN A 38 11.32 1.15 -1.55
CA ASN A 38 10.37 1.16 -2.65
C ASN A 38 10.85 0.27 -3.81
N GLY A 39 9.96 -0.59 -4.31
CA GLY A 39 10.24 -1.52 -5.40
C GLY A 39 11.00 -2.78 -4.99
N TYR A 40 11.23 -3.02 -3.70
CA TYR A 40 11.80 -4.28 -3.21
C TYR A 40 10.99 -5.47 -3.73
N ARG A 41 11.67 -6.56 -4.11
CA ARG A 41 11.01 -7.75 -4.68
C ARG A 41 10.78 -8.78 -3.60
N LEU A 42 9.53 -9.20 -3.43
CA LEU A 42 9.11 -10.23 -2.50
C LEU A 42 8.47 -11.39 -3.25
N ARG A 43 8.57 -12.57 -2.64
CA ARG A 43 7.78 -13.74 -3.04
C ARG A 43 6.53 -13.85 -2.16
N PRO A 44 5.45 -14.47 -2.64
CA PRO A 44 4.26 -14.74 -1.84
C PRO A 44 4.58 -15.38 -0.50
N SER A 45 5.52 -16.34 -0.47
CA SER A 45 6.00 -17.00 0.76
C SER A 45 6.56 -16.04 1.82
N GLN A 46 7.07 -14.87 1.44
CA GLN A 46 7.64 -13.88 2.36
C GLN A 46 6.59 -12.90 2.92
N ILE A 47 5.38 -12.93 2.38
CA ILE A 47 4.30 -12.00 2.72
C ILE A 47 3.00 -12.74 3.01
N VAL A 48 3.10 -14.00 3.47
CA VAL A 48 1.96 -14.78 3.97
C VAL A 48 1.33 -14.09 5.16
N SER A 49 2.16 -13.57 6.07
CA SER A 49 1.73 -12.70 7.16
C SER A 49 1.84 -11.23 6.74
N ARG A 50 0.96 -10.41 7.33
CA ARG A 50 1.01 -8.96 7.11
C ARG A 50 2.37 -8.38 7.53
N PRO A 51 2.91 -7.41 6.77
CA PRO A 51 4.14 -6.72 7.15
C PRO A 51 3.94 -5.91 8.43
N ARG A 52 5.01 -5.78 9.22
CA ARG A 52 5.04 -4.78 10.28
C ARG A 52 5.18 -3.41 9.64
N VAL A 53 4.32 -2.47 10.01
CA VAL A 53 4.32 -1.11 9.50
C VAL A 53 4.40 -0.14 10.66
N GLU A 54 5.28 0.85 10.55
CA GLU A 54 5.38 1.98 11.47
C GLU A 54 5.05 3.27 10.72
N ILE A 55 4.08 3.99 11.24
CA ILE A 55 3.68 5.31 10.73
C ILE A 55 4.27 6.35 11.68
N GLY A 56 5.07 7.26 11.14
CA GLY A 56 5.66 8.36 11.89
C GLY A 56 4.62 9.28 12.53
N GLY A 57 5.09 10.13 13.42
CA GLY A 57 4.25 11.08 14.16
C GLY A 57 4.51 11.04 15.65
N GLN A 58 4.31 12.17 16.31
CA GLN A 58 4.50 12.33 17.76
C GLN A 58 3.18 12.62 18.49
N ASP A 59 2.10 12.94 17.76
CA ASP A 59 0.79 13.24 18.34
C ASP A 59 -0.15 12.04 18.16
N PHE A 60 -0.39 11.31 19.25
CA PHE A 60 -1.31 10.16 19.30
C PHE A 60 -2.77 10.53 19.02
N ARG A 61 -3.12 11.83 19.01
CA ARG A 61 -4.46 12.29 18.61
C ARG A 61 -4.62 12.33 17.09
N THR A 62 -3.50 12.30 16.35
CA THR A 62 -3.55 12.18 14.89
C THR A 62 -3.81 10.73 14.54
N LEU A 63 -4.88 10.49 13.80
CA LEU A 63 -5.28 9.17 13.33
C LEU A 63 -4.95 9.01 11.85
N HIS A 64 -4.64 7.79 11.43
CA HIS A 64 -4.29 7.47 10.07
C HIS A 64 -5.12 6.29 9.55
N THR A 65 -5.34 6.28 8.24
CA THR A 65 -5.85 5.15 7.48
C THR A 65 -4.71 4.56 6.65
N LEU A 66 -4.50 3.25 6.73
CA LEU A 66 -3.59 2.51 5.87
C LEU A 66 -4.40 1.64 4.90
N VAL A 67 -4.03 1.70 3.63
CA VAL A 67 -4.60 0.89 2.54
C VAL A 67 -3.46 0.11 1.89
N LEU A 68 -3.63 -1.19 1.66
CA LEU A 68 -2.75 -1.99 0.79
C LEU A 68 -3.57 -2.50 -0.40
N VAL A 69 -3.12 -2.18 -1.61
CA VAL A 69 -3.77 -2.58 -2.86
C VAL A 69 -2.79 -3.18 -3.84
N ASP A 70 -3.29 -4.09 -4.67
CA ASP A 70 -2.61 -4.55 -5.88
C ASP A 70 -3.10 -3.72 -7.08
N ALA A 71 -2.20 -2.92 -7.64
CA ALA A 71 -2.47 -2.04 -8.77
C ALA A 71 -2.57 -2.79 -10.12
N ASP A 72 -2.15 -4.06 -10.14
CA ASP A 72 -1.91 -4.83 -11.34
C ASP A 72 -2.82 -6.07 -11.42
N SER A 73 -3.82 -6.21 -10.56
CA SER A 73 -4.70 -7.39 -10.56
C SER A 73 -5.62 -7.46 -11.79
N PRO A 74 -5.80 -8.65 -12.43
CA PRO A 74 -5.14 -9.93 -12.13
C PRO A 74 -3.78 -10.10 -12.81
N SER A 75 -3.40 -9.21 -13.73
CA SER A 75 -2.04 -9.15 -14.28
C SER A 75 -1.71 -7.73 -14.79
N PRO A 76 -0.45 -7.29 -14.75
CA PRO A 76 -0.06 -5.95 -15.18
C PRO A 76 -0.34 -5.67 -16.66
N GLY A 77 -0.43 -6.71 -17.49
CA GLY A 77 -0.75 -6.57 -18.93
C GLY A 77 -2.24 -6.37 -19.21
N ASN A 78 -3.12 -6.79 -18.31
CA ASN A 78 -4.57 -6.62 -18.41
C ASN A 78 -5.19 -6.50 -17.01
N PRO A 79 -5.04 -5.34 -16.33
CA PRO A 79 -5.38 -5.19 -14.93
C PRO A 79 -6.86 -4.81 -14.73
N TYR A 80 -7.80 -5.61 -15.26
CA TYR A 80 -9.24 -5.27 -15.22
C TYR A 80 -9.90 -5.39 -13.84
N ASN A 81 -9.21 -6.00 -12.86
CA ASN A 81 -9.64 -6.05 -11.45
C ASN A 81 -8.98 -4.97 -10.60
N ARG A 82 -8.17 -4.07 -11.17
CA ARG A 82 -7.49 -3.02 -10.41
C ARG A 82 -8.50 -2.05 -9.78
N GLU A 83 -8.27 -1.58 -8.56
CA GLU A 83 -7.30 -2.10 -7.58
C GLU A 83 -7.88 -3.32 -6.86
N TYR A 84 -7.04 -4.28 -6.46
CA TYR A 84 -7.48 -5.35 -5.55
C TYR A 84 -7.06 -5.02 -4.11
N LEU A 85 -8.02 -4.88 -3.21
CA LEU A 85 -7.82 -4.50 -1.82
C LEU A 85 -7.32 -5.68 -0.97
N HIS A 86 -6.07 -5.61 -0.55
CA HIS A 86 -5.45 -6.61 0.32
C HIS A 86 -5.62 -6.30 1.80
N TRP A 87 -5.59 -5.03 2.20
CA TRP A 87 -5.64 -4.65 3.61
C TRP A 87 -6.18 -3.24 3.82
N LEU A 88 -7.02 -3.04 4.83
CA LEU A 88 -7.56 -1.73 5.20
C LEU A 88 -7.66 -1.60 6.71
N VAL A 89 -6.91 -0.65 7.26
CA VAL A 89 -6.90 -0.35 8.69
C VAL A 89 -7.12 1.13 8.89
N ILE A 90 -8.08 1.48 9.74
CA ILE A 90 -8.40 2.87 10.09
C ILE A 90 -7.99 3.16 11.54
N ASP A 91 -8.08 4.43 11.93
CA ASP A 91 -7.90 4.88 13.31
C ASP A 91 -6.53 4.50 13.91
N ILE A 92 -5.47 4.41 13.08
CA ILE A 92 -4.11 4.13 13.55
C ILE A 92 -3.53 5.39 14.21
N PRO A 93 -3.18 5.38 15.50
CA PRO A 93 -2.55 6.53 16.13
C PRO A 93 -1.17 6.85 15.52
N GLY A 94 -0.84 8.12 15.39
CA GLY A 94 0.48 8.56 14.95
C GLY A 94 1.60 8.01 15.83
N GLY A 95 2.73 7.63 15.23
CA GLY A 95 3.85 6.97 15.92
C GLY A 95 3.66 5.47 16.16
N MET A 96 2.51 4.91 15.78
CA MET A 96 2.17 3.50 15.96
C MET A 96 2.04 2.78 14.61
N GLY A 97 1.67 1.50 14.67
CA GLY A 97 1.41 0.66 13.51
C GLY A 97 -0.04 0.18 13.43
N PRO A 98 -0.42 -0.50 12.34
CA PRO A 98 -1.77 -1.03 12.13
C PRO A 98 -2.31 -1.93 13.25
N ASP A 99 -1.45 -2.57 14.04
CA ASP A 99 -1.86 -3.37 15.22
C ASP A 99 -2.56 -2.53 16.31
N PHE A 100 -2.46 -1.21 16.25
CA PHE A 100 -3.12 -0.27 17.17
C PHE A 100 -4.31 0.45 16.53
N GLY A 101 -4.64 0.13 15.28
CA GLY A 101 -5.82 0.63 14.58
C GLY A 101 -7.00 -0.32 14.65
N ASN A 102 -8.02 -0.04 13.85
CA ASN A 102 -9.18 -0.88 13.62
C ASN A 102 -9.08 -1.51 12.22
N GLU A 103 -8.91 -2.82 12.15
CA GLU A 103 -8.80 -3.59 10.90
C GLU A 103 -10.21 -3.77 10.30
N VAL A 104 -10.49 -3.03 9.22
CA VAL A 104 -11.80 -3.04 8.55
C VAL A 104 -11.85 -4.10 7.46
N VAL A 105 -10.73 -4.30 6.77
CA VAL A 105 -10.55 -5.40 5.83
C VAL A 105 -9.29 -6.12 6.22
N GLU A 106 -9.43 -7.37 6.65
CA GLU A 106 -8.32 -8.23 7.06
C GLU A 106 -7.29 -8.40 5.95
N TYR A 107 -6.02 -8.52 6.36
CA TYR A 107 -4.93 -8.77 5.43
C TYR A 107 -5.13 -10.08 4.66
N GLU A 108 -5.18 -9.97 3.33
CA GLU A 108 -5.13 -11.11 2.42
C GLU A 108 -3.76 -11.18 1.75
N ALA A 109 -3.06 -12.31 1.87
CA ALA A 109 -1.72 -12.48 1.31
C ALA A 109 -1.73 -12.39 -0.23
N PRO A 110 -0.87 -11.56 -0.86
CA PRO A 110 -0.79 -11.48 -2.31
C PRO A 110 -0.33 -12.78 -2.97
N GLN A 111 -1.11 -13.28 -3.93
CA GLN A 111 -0.82 -14.50 -4.71
C GLN A 111 -0.86 -14.24 -6.23
N PRO A 112 0.03 -13.37 -6.77
CA PRO A 112 0.06 -13.09 -8.19
C PRO A 112 0.36 -14.36 -9.01
N SER A 113 -0.47 -14.62 -10.01
CA SER A 113 -0.32 -15.77 -10.91
C SER A 113 0.49 -15.44 -12.17
N LEU A 114 0.39 -14.21 -12.66
CA LEU A 114 1.00 -13.76 -13.91
C LEU A 114 1.65 -12.37 -13.80
N GLY A 115 2.92 -12.28 -14.16
CA GLY A 115 3.64 -11.01 -14.18
C GLY A 115 4.16 -10.58 -12.81
N ILE A 116 4.61 -9.32 -12.73
CA ILE A 116 5.11 -8.68 -11.51
C ILE A 116 4.08 -7.63 -11.11
N HIS A 117 3.52 -7.78 -9.92
CA HIS A 117 2.48 -6.91 -9.38
C HIS A 117 3.08 -5.90 -8.41
N ARG A 118 2.58 -4.67 -8.45
CA ARG A 118 2.90 -3.59 -7.51
C ARG A 118 1.87 -3.60 -6.38
N LEU A 119 2.35 -3.96 -5.19
CA LEU A 119 1.57 -3.92 -3.97
C LEU A 119 1.85 -2.59 -3.28
N VAL A 120 0.86 -1.72 -3.31
CA VAL A 120 0.97 -0.31 -2.92
C VAL A 120 0.32 -0.11 -1.56
N MET A 121 1.10 0.34 -0.59
CA MET A 121 0.63 0.89 0.67
C MET A 121 0.46 2.39 0.55
N VAL A 122 -0.70 2.89 0.94
CA VAL A 122 -1.01 4.32 1.00
C VAL A 122 -1.48 4.65 2.40
N VAL A 123 -0.92 5.71 2.97
CA VAL A 123 -1.32 6.21 4.29
C VAL A 123 -1.93 7.59 4.13
N PHE A 124 -3.11 7.77 4.71
CA PHE A 124 -3.79 9.05 4.80
C PHE A 124 -3.89 9.50 6.25
N ARG A 125 -3.82 10.80 6.49
CA ARG A 125 -4.19 11.39 7.77
C ARG A 125 -5.69 11.57 7.83
N GLN A 126 -6.33 11.11 8.90
CA GLN A 126 -7.75 11.30 9.09
C GLN A 126 -8.03 12.67 9.71
N PRO A 127 -9.06 13.41 9.25
CA PRO A 127 -9.47 14.66 9.88
C PRO A 127 -10.17 14.42 11.24
N ARG A 128 -10.68 13.21 11.45
CA ARG A 128 -11.37 12.75 12.66
C ARG A 128 -11.34 11.22 12.71
N ARG A 129 -11.84 10.64 13.80
CA ARG A 129 -12.08 9.20 13.87
C ARG A 129 -13.04 8.77 12.76
N GLN A 130 -12.68 7.72 12.03
CA GLN A 130 -13.45 7.27 10.87
C GLN A 130 -14.39 6.13 11.25
N MET A 131 -15.51 6.04 10.54
CA MET A 131 -16.42 4.89 10.56
C MET A 131 -16.58 4.41 9.13
N LEU A 132 -15.55 3.70 8.66
CA LEU A 132 -15.53 3.13 7.33
C LEU A 132 -16.26 1.79 7.34
N ILE A 133 -17.11 1.58 6.33
CA ILE A 133 -17.79 0.29 6.12
C ILE A 133 -16.95 -0.48 5.11
N ALA A 134 -16.58 -1.73 5.46
CA ALA A 134 -15.83 -2.58 4.57
C ALA A 134 -16.54 -2.69 3.20
N PRO A 135 -15.83 -2.54 2.08
CA PRO A 135 -16.44 -2.79 0.78
C PRO A 135 -16.87 -4.25 0.70
N GLU A 136 -17.96 -4.50 -0.02
CA GLU A 136 -18.48 -5.87 -0.24
C GLU A 136 -17.49 -6.73 -1.03
N TRP A 137 -16.72 -6.10 -1.93
CA TRP A 137 -15.78 -6.76 -2.82
C TRP A 137 -14.39 -6.11 -2.72
N ARG A 138 -13.34 -6.94 -2.89
CA ARG A 138 -11.95 -6.48 -2.87
C ARG A 138 -11.48 -5.98 -4.25
N ASN A 139 -12.01 -6.53 -5.34
CA ASN A 139 -11.67 -6.12 -6.70
C ASN A 139 -12.32 -4.79 -7.07
N ASN A 140 -11.73 -4.09 -8.04
CA ASN A 140 -12.20 -2.79 -8.51
C ASN A 140 -12.32 -1.75 -7.40
N PHE A 141 -11.51 -1.91 -6.35
CA PHE A 141 -11.31 -0.89 -5.34
C PHE A 141 -10.65 0.35 -5.99
N ASN A 142 -10.83 1.51 -5.36
CA ASN A 142 -10.25 2.75 -5.83
C ASN A 142 -9.78 3.59 -4.64
N THR A 143 -8.47 3.63 -4.41
CA THR A 143 -7.85 4.41 -3.33
C THR A 143 -8.20 5.90 -3.40
N ARG A 144 -8.33 6.50 -4.60
CA ARG A 144 -8.71 7.91 -4.73
C ARG A 144 -10.16 8.15 -4.30
N GLN A 145 -11.07 7.28 -4.74
CA GLN A 145 -12.48 7.36 -4.36
C GLN A 145 -12.65 7.18 -2.86
N LEU A 146 -11.89 6.27 -2.23
CA LEU A 146 -11.86 6.14 -0.77
C LEU A 146 -11.51 7.48 -0.12
N SER A 147 -10.41 8.11 -0.54
CA SER A 147 -9.99 9.39 0.03
C SER A 147 -11.07 10.47 -0.11
N GLN A 148 -11.70 10.56 -1.28
CA GLN A 148 -12.76 11.54 -1.54
C GLN A 148 -14.00 11.30 -0.68
N VAL A 149 -14.49 10.06 -0.60
CA VAL A 149 -15.71 9.73 0.15
C VAL A 149 -15.54 9.95 1.64
N TYR A 150 -14.36 9.67 2.19
CA TYR A 150 -14.08 9.77 3.62
C TYR A 150 -13.34 11.06 4.02
N ASN A 151 -13.19 12.01 3.09
CA ASN A 151 -12.48 13.28 3.26
C ASN A 151 -11.06 13.09 3.86
N LEU A 152 -10.32 12.12 3.34
CA LEU A 152 -8.96 11.82 3.82
C LEU A 152 -7.90 12.76 3.23
N GLY A 153 -8.20 13.42 2.11
CA GLY A 153 -7.29 14.34 1.43
C GLY A 153 -6.14 13.64 0.71
N GLU A 154 -5.03 14.33 0.54
CA GLU A 154 -3.84 13.75 -0.10
C GLU A 154 -3.18 12.68 0.80
N PRO A 155 -2.52 11.67 0.22
CA PRO A 155 -1.67 10.77 0.99
C PRO A 155 -0.63 11.54 1.79
N VAL A 156 -0.30 11.07 2.99
CA VAL A 156 0.82 11.60 3.80
C VAL A 156 2.08 10.77 3.64
N ALA A 157 1.93 9.51 3.21
CA ALA A 157 3.01 8.60 2.84
C ALA A 157 2.51 7.53 1.87
N ALA A 158 3.42 6.99 1.06
CA ALA A 158 3.16 5.82 0.24
C ALA A 158 4.44 4.98 0.09
N PHE A 159 4.24 3.67 -0.04
CA PHE A 159 5.29 2.68 -0.21
C PHE A 159 4.80 1.61 -1.17
N PHE A 160 5.67 1.00 -1.96
CA PHE A 160 5.30 -0.20 -2.72
C PHE A 160 6.41 -1.23 -2.74
N TYR A 161 6.02 -2.49 -2.84
CA TYR A 161 6.91 -3.60 -3.16
C TYR A 161 6.37 -4.36 -4.38
N ASN A 162 7.25 -5.07 -5.05
CA ASN A 162 6.94 -5.90 -6.20
C ASN A 162 6.76 -7.35 -5.75
N CYS A 163 5.70 -8.01 -6.19
CA CYS A 163 5.48 -9.44 -5.97
C CYS A 163 5.32 -10.18 -7.31
N HIS A 164 5.85 -11.38 -7.41
CA HIS A 164 5.64 -12.26 -8.57
C HIS A 164 5.35 -13.68 -8.06
N ARG A 165 4.80 -14.56 -8.92
CA ARG A 165 4.53 -15.96 -8.55
C ARG A 165 5.73 -16.62 -7.86
N GLU A 166 5.50 -17.54 -6.91
CA GLU A 166 6.57 -18.16 -6.10
C GLU A 166 7.76 -18.69 -6.92
N ASN A 167 7.45 -19.43 -7.99
CA ASN A 167 8.42 -20.03 -8.92
C ASN A 167 8.71 -19.14 -10.14
N GLY A 168 8.56 -17.83 -9.99
CA GLY A 168 8.84 -16.85 -11.04
C GLY A 168 10.32 -16.82 -11.37
N THR A 169 10.68 -17.18 -12.60
CA THR A 169 11.97 -16.82 -13.18
C THR A 169 11.93 -15.31 -13.41
N GLY A 170 12.30 -14.53 -12.39
CA GLY A 170 12.53 -13.10 -12.55
C GLY A 170 13.46 -12.92 -13.75
N GLY A 171 12.93 -12.41 -14.86
CA GLY A 171 13.67 -12.34 -16.12
C GLY A 171 15.03 -11.71 -15.85
N ARG A 172 16.09 -12.48 -16.12
CA ARG A 172 17.44 -11.93 -16.25
C ARG A 172 17.34 -10.81 -17.28
N ARG A 173 17.47 -9.56 -16.86
CA ARG A 173 17.90 -8.52 -17.78
C ARG A 173 19.38 -8.82 -18.04
N ALA A 174 19.65 -9.32 -19.25
CA ALA A 174 20.97 -9.21 -19.86
C ALA A 174 21.25 -7.73 -20.16
#